data_AF-A0A1X6YPU5-F1
#
_entry.id   AF-A0A1X6YPU5-F1
#
_cell.length_a   1.000
_cell.length_b   1.000
_cell.length_c   1.000
_cell.angle_alpha   90.00
_cell.angle_beta   90.00
_cell.angle_gamma   90.00
#
_symmetry.space_group_name_H-M   'P 1'
#
loop_
_entity.id
_entity.type
_entity.pdbx_description
1 polymer ?
#
loop_
_entity_poly.entity_id
_entity_poly.type
_entity_poly.pdbx_seq_one_letter_code
_entity_poly.pdbx_strand_id
1 'polypeptide(L)'
;MSNLEDLQGRILYAMERIGAGLDRLEPVRPAEAEGETPEALQRALEDERTANAQLEERVKALHRRQEELEQALAAAEAAPQASGEPDPQVAEAMIQMDEDMSRLRAANAALRENNRLLREAQGGATAEQLNEALAAELEALRADHAAAEAEAATIKAALVAMIEQAPDVAADVAAEKGEA
;
A
#
# COMPACT_ATOMS: atom_id res chain seq x y z
N MET A 1 4.18 76.64 38.00
CA MET A 1 2.92 75.91 38.18
C MET A 1 2.28 75.49 36.85
N SER A 2 2.59 76.15 35.71
CA SER A 2 2.12 75.77 34.37
C SER A 2 2.54 74.37 33.89
N ASN A 3 3.78 73.94 34.16
CA ASN A 3 4.29 72.65 33.67
C ASN A 3 3.51 71.43 34.19
N LEU A 4 2.89 71.55 35.38
CA LEU A 4 2.08 70.47 35.95
C LEU A 4 0.72 70.38 35.26
N GLU A 5 0.11 71.53 34.97
CA GLU A 5 -1.16 71.64 34.25
C GLU A 5 -1.01 71.17 32.80
N ASP A 6 0.11 71.50 32.14
CA ASP A 6 0.44 71.02 30.80
C ASP A 6 0.64 69.49 30.76
N LEU A 7 1.30 68.93 31.78
CA LEU A 7 1.46 67.48 31.91
C LEU A 7 0.13 66.79 32.18
N GLN A 8 -0.73 67.36 33.03
CA GLN A 8 -2.06 66.83 33.31
C GLN A 8 -2.94 66.85 32.04
N GLY A 9 -2.92 67.94 31.27
CA GLY A 9 -3.65 68.03 30.00
C GLY A 9 -3.18 66.99 28.97
N ARG A 10 -1.87 66.75 28.88
CA ARG A 10 -1.30 65.71 28.00
C ARG A 10 -1.67 64.30 28.43
N ILE A 11 -1.71 64.03 29.73
CA ILE A 11 -2.13 62.72 30.27
C ILE A 11 -3.60 62.48 29.96
N LEU A 12 -4.47 63.48 30.20
CA LEU A 12 -5.90 63.36 29.94
C LEU A 12 -6.17 63.06 28.45
N TYR A 13 -5.49 63.78 27.56
CA TYR A 13 -5.57 63.55 26.12
C TYR A 13 -5.06 62.16 25.71
N ALA A 14 -3.96 61.70 26.31
CA ALA A 14 -3.44 60.36 26.07
C ALA A 14 -4.42 59.27 26.53
N MET A 15 -5.09 59.47 27.67
CA MET A 15 -6.08 58.53 28.19
C MET A 15 -7.32 58.47 27.29
N GLU A 16 -7.84 59.61 26.81
CA GLU A 16 -8.95 59.65 25.86
C GLU A 16 -8.60 58.97 24.53
N ARG A 17 -7.38 59.18 24.03
CA ARG A 17 -6.89 58.52 22.82
C ARG A 17 -6.75 57.00 22.99
N ILE A 18 -6.33 56.53 24.16
CA ILE A 18 -6.24 55.09 24.46
C ILE A 18 -7.64 54.49 24.60
N GLY A 19 -8.58 55.17 25.27
CA GLY A 19 -9.98 54.77 25.35
C GLY A 19 -10.62 54.62 23.97
N ALA A 20 -10.50 55.64 23.13
CA ALA A 20 -10.99 55.57 21.74
C ALA A 20 -10.24 54.54 20.88
N GLY A 21 -8.98 54.23 21.21
CA GLY A 21 -8.21 53.16 20.58
C GLY A 21 -8.71 51.77 20.98
N LEU A 22 -9.06 51.58 22.25
CA LEU A 22 -9.64 50.36 22.80
C LEU A 22 -11.06 50.12 22.28
N ASP A 23 -11.87 51.18 22.12
CA ASP A 23 -13.21 51.06 21.54
C ASP A 23 -13.18 50.69 20.05
N ARG A 24 -12.11 51.07 19.33
CA ARG A 24 -11.87 50.66 17.93
C ARG A 24 -11.23 49.29 17.80
N LEU A 25 -10.56 48.82 18.85
CA LEU A 25 -10.30 47.40 19.07
C LEU A 25 -11.62 46.77 19.51
N GLU A 26 -12.60 46.79 18.61
CA GLU A 26 -13.72 45.87 18.68
C GLU A 26 -13.08 44.50 18.95
N PRO A 27 -13.44 43.81 20.05
CA PRO A 27 -12.84 42.51 20.32
C PRO A 27 -13.07 41.73 19.04
N VAL A 28 -11.97 41.34 18.40
CA VAL A 28 -12.01 40.42 17.27
C VAL A 28 -12.67 39.20 17.87
N ARG A 29 -14.00 39.13 17.75
CA ARG A 29 -14.73 37.91 17.97
C ARG A 29 -14.04 37.00 16.97
N PRO A 30 -13.36 35.93 17.44
CA PRO A 30 -12.88 34.95 16.49
C PRO A 30 -14.10 34.62 15.66
N ALA A 31 -14.01 34.83 14.34
CA ALA A 31 -15.03 34.39 13.43
C ALA A 31 -15.36 32.97 13.88
N GLU A 32 -16.61 32.72 14.25
CA GLU A 32 -17.07 31.37 14.53
C GLU A 32 -16.76 30.62 13.24
N ALA A 33 -15.63 29.94 13.22
CA ALA A 33 -15.25 29.13 12.10
C ALA A 33 -16.38 28.11 12.02
N GLU A 34 -17.08 28.07 10.90
CA GLU A 34 -17.85 26.90 10.47
C GLU A 34 -16.86 25.75 10.20
N GLY A 35 -16.04 25.42 11.20
CA GLY A 35 -15.24 24.21 11.28
C GLY A 35 -16.03 23.23 12.13
N GLU A 36 -15.98 21.96 11.73
CA GLU A 36 -16.55 20.86 12.51
C GLU A 36 -16.17 21.01 13.98
N THR A 37 -17.16 20.86 14.87
CA THR A 37 -16.92 21.01 16.30
C THR A 37 -15.82 20.05 16.74
N PRO A 38 -15.00 20.41 17.73
CA PRO A 38 -13.92 19.55 18.22
C PRO A 38 -14.41 18.15 18.63
N GLU A 39 -15.69 18.04 19.03
CA GLU A 39 -16.38 16.78 19.35
C GLU A 39 -16.68 15.93 18.10
N ALA A 40 -17.03 16.55 16.97
CA ALA A 40 -17.24 15.87 15.69
C ALA A 40 -15.90 15.33 15.13
N LEU A 41 -14.83 16.13 15.22
CA LEU A 41 -13.49 15.72 14.82
C LEU A 41 -12.96 14.57 15.69
N GLN A 42 -13.23 14.59 17.01
CA GLN A 42 -12.85 13.48 17.89
C GLN A 42 -13.57 12.18 17.53
N ARG A 43 -14.87 12.24 17.21
CA ARG A 43 -15.62 11.06 16.74
C ARG A 43 -15.06 10.51 15.42
N ALA A 44 -14.79 11.38 14.45
CA ALA A 44 -14.18 10.96 13.19
C ALA A 44 -12.82 10.29 13.39
N LEU A 45 -12.01 10.79 14.33
CA LEU A 45 -10.72 10.20 14.71
C LEU A 45 -10.87 8.83 15.39
N GLU A 46 -11.88 8.66 16.24
CA GLU A 46 -12.19 7.38 16.89
C GLU A 46 -12.71 6.35 15.88
N ASP A 47 -13.57 6.77 14.96
CA ASP A 47 -14.08 5.94 13.86
C ASP A 47 -12.94 5.49 12.94
N GLU A 48 -12.05 6.41 12.55
CA GLU A 48 -10.87 6.07 11.74
C GLU A 48 -9.91 5.13 12.48
N ARG A 49 -9.64 5.35 13.78
CA ARG A 49 -8.78 4.45 14.57
C ARG A 49 -9.36 3.04 14.63
N THR A 50 -10.68 2.93 14.76
CA THR A 50 -11.38 1.64 14.79
C THR A 50 -11.29 0.94 13.43
N ALA A 51 -11.47 1.68 12.33
CA ALA A 51 -11.30 1.17 10.98
C ALA A 51 -9.84 0.71 10.72
N ASN A 52 -8.85 1.48 11.19
CA ASN A 52 -7.44 1.15 11.05
C ASN A 52 -7.09 -0.14 11.82
N ALA A 53 -7.56 -0.28 13.07
CA ALA A 53 -7.35 -1.49 13.86
C ALA A 53 -7.95 -2.75 13.19
N GLN A 54 -9.14 -2.62 12.57
CA GLN A 54 -9.75 -3.72 11.81
C GLN A 54 -8.97 -4.06 10.55
N LEU A 55 -8.37 -3.07 9.88
CA LEU A 55 -7.53 -3.28 8.71
C LEU A 55 -6.19 -3.93 9.09
N GLU A 56 -5.56 -3.53 10.19
CA GLU A 56 -4.35 -4.16 10.72
C GLU A 56 -4.58 -5.64 11.09
N GLU A 57 -5.71 -5.95 11.74
CA GLU A 57 -6.13 -7.33 12.01
C GLU A 57 -6.29 -8.15 10.72
N ARG A 58 -6.92 -7.58 9.69
CA ARG A 58 -7.05 -8.22 8.37
C ARG A 58 -5.70 -8.46 7.72
N VAL A 59 -4.79 -7.49 7.75
CA VAL A 59 -3.43 -7.63 7.21
C VAL A 59 -2.67 -8.74 7.93
N LYS A 60 -2.75 -8.81 9.26
CA LYS A 60 -2.13 -9.90 10.04
C LYS A 60 -2.72 -11.27 9.69
N ALA A 61 -4.03 -11.37 9.54
CA ALA A 61 -4.69 -12.61 9.14
C ALA A 61 -4.26 -13.05 7.73
N LEU A 62 -4.13 -12.09 6.80
CA LEU A 62 -3.63 -12.36 5.45
C LEU A 62 -2.17 -12.80 5.45
N HIS A 63 -1.32 -12.16 6.25
CA HIS A 63 0.09 -12.55 6.38
C HIS A 63 0.25 -13.97 6.91
N ARG A 64 -0.51 -14.35 7.94
CA ARG A 64 -0.52 -15.74 8.45
C ARG A 64 -0.94 -16.74 7.37
N ARG A 65 -1.98 -16.41 6.61
CA ARG A 65 -2.45 -17.27 5.52
C ARG A 65 -1.41 -17.40 4.41
N GLN A 66 -0.65 -16.34 4.14
CA GLN A 66 0.47 -16.36 3.21
C GLN A 66 1.60 -17.28 3.72
N GLU A 67 2.00 -17.15 4.98
CA GLU A 67 3.02 -18.02 5.60
C GLU A 67 2.61 -19.50 5.56
N GLU A 68 1.34 -19.80 5.84
CA GLU A 68 0.79 -21.17 5.75
C GLU A 68 0.86 -21.72 4.32
N LEU A 69 0.53 -20.91 3.31
CA LEU A 69 0.59 -21.30 1.90
C LEU A 69 2.02 -21.48 1.41
N GLU A 70 2.94 -20.59 1.79
CA GLU A 70 4.36 -20.71 1.47
C GLU A 70 4.97 -21.98 2.08
N GLN A 71 4.59 -22.33 3.31
CA GLN A 71 4.99 -23.58 3.94
C GLN A 71 4.42 -24.81 3.23
N ALA A 72 3.17 -24.74 2.78
CA ALA A 72 2.54 -25.82 2.01
C ALA A 72 3.22 -26.03 0.65
N LEU A 73 3.59 -24.94 -0.04
CA LEU A 73 4.33 -25.00 -1.30
C LEU A 73 5.73 -25.58 -1.09
N ALA A 74 6.47 -25.11 -0.08
CA ALA A 74 7.80 -25.63 0.25
C ALA A 74 7.74 -27.13 0.63
N ALA A 75 6.68 -27.58 1.30
CA ALA A 75 6.47 -29.00 1.59
C ALA A 75 6.16 -29.82 0.33
N ALA A 76 5.40 -29.27 -0.62
CA ALA A 76 5.12 -29.90 -1.91
C ALA A 76 6.37 -30.00 -2.79
N GLU A 77 7.24 -28.98 -2.78
CA GLU A 77 8.52 -28.98 -3.49
C GLU A 77 9.55 -29.94 -2.86
N ALA A 78 9.53 -30.10 -1.53
CA ALA A 78 10.41 -31.02 -0.81
C ALA A 78 9.95 -32.49 -0.84
N ALA A 79 8.70 -32.76 -1.22
CA ALA A 79 8.25 -34.12 -1.45
C ALA A 79 9.04 -34.70 -2.64
N PRO A 80 9.66 -35.89 -2.49
CA PRO A 80 10.42 -36.49 -3.57
C PRO A 80 9.50 -36.64 -4.78
N GLN A 81 9.85 -35.93 -5.87
CA GLN A 81 9.25 -36.05 -7.20
C GLN A 81 9.26 -37.54 -7.56
N ALA A 82 8.17 -38.24 -7.25
CA ALA A 82 7.93 -39.59 -7.73
C ALA A 82 7.70 -39.42 -9.23
N SER A 83 8.78 -39.57 -9.99
CA SER A 83 8.83 -39.65 -11.45
C SER A 83 7.58 -40.33 -12.02
N GLY A 84 6.70 -39.51 -12.55
CA GLY A 84 5.37 -39.80 -13.08
C GLY A 84 4.72 -38.45 -13.40
N GLU A 85 3.94 -38.38 -14.48
CA GLU A 85 3.27 -37.17 -14.96
C GLU A 85 2.74 -36.29 -13.81
N PRO A 86 2.90 -34.95 -13.86
CA PRO A 86 2.37 -34.08 -12.82
C PRO A 86 0.88 -34.38 -12.67
N ASP A 87 0.50 -34.85 -11.48
CA ASP A 87 -0.89 -35.20 -11.18
C ASP A 87 -1.75 -33.98 -11.57
N PRO A 88 -2.75 -34.13 -12.47
CA PRO A 88 -3.54 -33.00 -12.96
C PRO A 88 -4.16 -32.18 -11.84
N GLN A 89 -4.40 -32.79 -10.68
CA GLN A 89 -4.89 -32.10 -9.48
C GLN A 89 -3.86 -31.14 -8.87
N VAL A 90 -2.57 -31.47 -8.94
CA VAL A 90 -1.48 -30.62 -8.44
C VAL A 90 -1.25 -29.45 -9.39
N ALA A 91 -1.31 -29.69 -10.71
CA ALA A 91 -1.20 -28.62 -11.71
C ALA A 91 -2.35 -27.62 -11.60
N GLU A 92 -3.58 -28.10 -11.41
CA GLU A 92 -4.77 -27.27 -11.25
C GLU A 92 -4.75 -26.49 -9.92
N ALA A 93 -4.26 -27.10 -8.83
CA ALA A 93 -4.03 -26.41 -7.56
C ALA A 93 -2.96 -25.30 -7.68
N MET A 94 -1.90 -25.53 -8.47
CA MET A 94 -0.85 -24.53 -8.70
C MET A 94 -1.36 -23.33 -9.49
N ILE A 95 -2.16 -23.57 -10.53
CA ILE A 95 -2.83 -22.50 -11.30
C ILE A 95 -3.76 -21.69 -10.40
N GLN A 96 -4.58 -22.38 -9.59
CA GLN A 96 -5.50 -21.69 -8.68
C GLN A 96 -4.76 -20.86 -7.63
N MET A 97 -3.62 -21.36 -7.16
CA MET A 97 -2.76 -20.67 -6.22
C MET A 97 -2.08 -19.43 -6.84
N ASP A 98 -1.61 -19.51 -8.08
CA ASP A 98 -1.07 -18.36 -8.80
C ASP A 98 -2.13 -17.28 -9.03
N GLU A 99 -3.36 -17.68 -9.37
CA GLU A 99 -4.48 -16.76 -9.47
C GLU A 99 -4.80 -16.08 -8.13
N ASP A 100 -4.79 -16.83 -7.03
CA ASP A 100 -5.01 -16.30 -5.69
C ASP A 100 -3.90 -15.34 -5.26
N MET A 101 -2.65 -15.67 -5.57
CA MET A 101 -1.49 -14.80 -5.31
C MET A 101 -1.54 -13.52 -6.15
N SER A 102 -1.92 -13.63 -7.42
CA SER A 102 -2.11 -12.48 -8.31
C SER A 102 -3.24 -11.56 -7.82
N ARG A 103 -4.39 -12.15 -7.43
CA ARG A 103 -5.50 -11.42 -6.81
C ARG A 103 -5.08 -10.72 -5.51
N LEU A 104 -4.27 -11.38 -4.68
CA LEU A 104 -3.80 -10.85 -3.41
C LEU A 104 -2.80 -9.70 -3.59
N ARG A 105 -1.89 -9.79 -4.57
CA ARG A 105 -0.99 -8.68 -4.95
C ARG A 105 -1.80 -7.48 -5.44
N ALA A 106 -2.78 -7.69 -6.32
CA ALA A 106 -3.66 -6.63 -6.82
C ALA A 106 -4.46 -5.96 -5.69
N ALA A 107 -5.01 -6.75 -4.75
CA ALA A 107 -5.74 -6.22 -3.60
C ALA A 107 -4.83 -5.41 -2.66
N ASN A 108 -3.59 -5.86 -2.41
CA ASN A 108 -2.63 -5.11 -1.60
C ASN A 108 -2.17 -3.81 -2.28
N ALA A 109 -1.96 -3.82 -3.61
CA ALA A 109 -1.65 -2.63 -4.38
C ALA A 109 -2.80 -1.60 -4.27
N ALA A 110 -4.05 -2.05 -4.43
CA ALA A 110 -5.22 -1.19 -4.28
C ALA A 110 -5.37 -0.63 -2.85
N LEU A 111 -5.06 -1.42 -1.81
CA LEU A 111 -5.07 -0.97 -0.42
C LEU A 111 -3.98 0.07 -0.13
N ARG A 112 -2.76 -0.13 -0.66
CA ARG A 112 -1.67 0.85 -0.52
C ARG A 112 -2.02 2.16 -1.19
N GLU A 113 -2.61 2.08 -2.38
CA GLU A 113 -3.07 3.25 -3.11
C GLU A 113 -4.20 3.99 -2.38
N ASN A 114 -5.19 3.26 -1.85
CA ASN A 114 -6.26 3.86 -1.07
C ASN A 114 -5.72 4.56 0.21
N ASN A 115 -4.77 3.95 0.91
CA ASN A 115 -4.09 4.56 2.05
C ASN A 115 -3.22 5.76 1.67
N ARG A 116 -2.64 5.77 0.47
CA ARG A 116 -1.93 6.94 -0.07
C ARG A 116 -2.91 8.09 -0.31
N LEU A 117 -4.02 7.82 -1.01
CA LEU A 117 -5.08 8.80 -1.27
C LEU A 117 -5.71 9.34 0.02
N LEU A 118 -5.91 8.49 1.04
CA LEU A 118 -6.41 8.91 2.35
C LEU A 118 -5.42 9.87 3.05
N ARG A 119 -4.12 9.55 3.00
CA ARG A 119 -3.05 10.41 3.54
C ARG A 119 -2.92 11.73 2.77
N GLU A 120 -3.12 11.71 1.46
CA GLU A 120 -3.13 12.93 0.63
C GLU A 120 -4.36 13.80 0.91
N ALA A 121 -5.52 13.20 1.13
CA ALA A 121 -6.76 13.90 1.47
C ALA A 121 -6.73 14.55 2.87
N GLN A 122 -5.99 13.98 3.84
CA GLN A 122 -5.85 14.55 5.19
C GLN A 122 -4.85 15.72 5.29
N GLY A 123 -4.23 16.15 4.18
CA GLY A 123 -3.44 17.39 4.13
C GLY A 123 -1.94 17.18 4.23
N GLY A 124 -1.34 16.79 3.10
CA GLY A 124 0.09 16.96 2.79
C GLY A 124 1.02 15.89 3.35
N ALA A 125 1.43 14.94 2.51
CA ALA A 125 2.49 14.00 2.83
C ALA A 125 3.82 14.74 3.08
N THR A 126 4.45 14.46 4.21
CA THR A 126 5.79 14.98 4.53
C THR A 126 6.82 14.38 3.56
N ALA A 127 7.96 15.05 3.37
CA ALA A 127 9.03 14.56 2.49
C ALA A 127 9.53 13.15 2.89
N GLU A 128 9.50 12.82 4.19
CA GLU A 128 9.85 11.50 4.71
C GLU A 128 8.81 10.44 4.31
N GLN A 129 7.51 10.74 4.43
CA GLN A 129 6.45 9.83 3.99
C GLN A 129 6.45 9.63 2.47
N LEU A 130 6.83 10.66 1.71
CA LEU A 130 6.95 10.57 0.26
C LEU A 130 8.13 9.68 -0.13
N ASN A 131 9.27 9.80 0.55
CA ASN A 131 10.43 8.92 0.38
C ASN A 131 10.11 7.46 0.77
N GLU A 132 9.35 7.25 1.85
CA GLU A 132 8.94 5.92 2.29
C GLU A 132 7.95 5.27 1.30
N ALA A 133 7.01 6.05 0.76
CA ALA A 133 6.13 5.60 -0.31
C ALA A 133 6.92 5.24 -1.59
N LEU A 134 7.89 6.06 -1.99
CA LEU A 134 8.76 5.81 -3.15
C LEU A 134 9.62 4.55 -2.95
N ALA A 135 10.12 4.33 -1.74
CA ALA A 135 10.87 3.11 -1.40
C ALA A 135 9.97 1.87 -1.47
N ALA A 136 8.73 1.96 -0.96
CA ALA A 136 7.76 0.87 -1.05
C ALA A 136 7.33 0.58 -2.50
N GLU A 137 7.21 1.60 -3.35
CA GLU A 137 6.89 1.46 -4.77
C GLU A 137 8.03 0.82 -5.57
N LEU A 138 9.28 1.21 -5.29
CA LEU A 138 10.46 0.57 -5.87
C LEU A 138 10.57 -0.91 -5.45
N GLU A 139 10.24 -1.22 -4.20
CA GLU A 139 10.27 -2.61 -3.73
C GLU A 139 9.15 -3.44 -4.35
N ALA A 140 7.96 -2.86 -4.53
CA ALA A 140 6.87 -3.51 -5.26
C ALA A 140 7.25 -3.78 -6.74
N LEU A 141 7.83 -2.79 -7.44
CA LEU A 141 8.32 -2.96 -8.81
C LEU A 141 9.40 -4.04 -8.93
N ARG A 142 10.31 -4.13 -7.95
CA ARG A 142 11.32 -5.19 -7.92
C ARG A 142 10.70 -6.56 -7.71
N ALA A 143 9.72 -6.67 -6.82
CA ALA A 143 9.01 -7.92 -6.58
C ALA A 143 8.23 -8.38 -7.82
N ASP A 144 7.56 -7.46 -8.52
CA ASP A 144 6.87 -7.75 -9.78
C ASP A 144 7.86 -8.19 -10.87
N HIS A 145 9.02 -7.53 -10.99
CA HIS A 145 10.05 -7.93 -11.93
C HIS A 145 10.62 -9.32 -11.62
N ALA A 146 10.89 -9.62 -10.34
CA ALA A 146 11.36 -10.93 -9.91
C ALA A 146 10.32 -12.03 -10.18
N ALA A 147 9.02 -11.73 -9.99
CA ALA A 147 7.94 -12.64 -10.34
C ALA A 147 7.89 -12.90 -11.86
N ALA A 148 8.01 -11.85 -12.69
CA ALA A 148 8.05 -12.00 -14.14
C ALA A 148 9.28 -12.79 -14.62
N GLU A 149 10.44 -12.61 -13.98
CA GLU A 149 11.63 -13.42 -14.26
C GLU A 149 11.44 -14.90 -13.89
N ALA A 150 10.81 -15.17 -12.75
CA ALA A 150 10.49 -16.53 -12.32
C ALA A 150 9.50 -17.21 -13.29
N GLU A 151 8.46 -16.49 -13.72
CA GLU A 151 7.51 -16.97 -14.74
C GLU A 151 8.23 -17.28 -16.05
N ALA A 152 9.09 -16.37 -16.54
CA ALA A 152 9.87 -16.57 -17.74
C ALA A 152 10.82 -17.78 -17.63
N ALA A 153 11.41 -18.01 -16.46
CA ALA A 153 12.25 -19.17 -16.19
C ALA A 153 11.45 -20.48 -16.23
N THR A 154 10.25 -20.50 -15.65
CA THR A 154 9.33 -21.64 -15.68
C THR A 154 8.88 -21.95 -17.11
N ILE A 155 8.47 -20.93 -17.88
CA ILE A 155 8.11 -21.09 -19.30
C ILE A 155 9.29 -21.65 -20.08
N LYS A 156 10.49 -21.11 -19.86
CA LYS A 156 11.71 -21.62 -20.51
C LYS A 156 11.98 -23.08 -20.16
N ALA A 157 11.84 -23.47 -18.89
CA ALA A 157 12.03 -24.85 -18.46
C ALA A 157 11.01 -25.79 -19.12
N ALA A 158 9.74 -25.39 -19.18
CA ALA A 158 8.69 -26.13 -19.87
C ALA A 158 8.98 -26.28 -21.39
N LEU A 159 9.42 -25.20 -22.05
CA LEU A 159 9.80 -25.24 -23.46
C LEU A 159 11.00 -26.15 -23.72
N VAL A 160 12.03 -26.11 -22.86
CA VAL A 160 13.17 -27.02 -22.95
C VAL A 160 12.73 -28.47 -22.76
N ALA A 161 11.87 -28.74 -21.77
CA ALA A 161 11.33 -30.07 -21.56
C ALA A 161 10.50 -30.57 -22.77
N MET A 162 9.69 -29.71 -23.40
CA MET A 162 8.97 -30.08 -24.63
C MET A 162 9.91 -30.37 -25.81
N ILE A 163 11.06 -29.69 -25.89
CA ILE A 163 12.07 -29.94 -26.94
C ILE A 163 12.83 -31.25 -26.66
N GLU A 164 13.18 -31.52 -25.40
CA GLU A 164 13.88 -32.75 -25.00
C GLU A 164 12.96 -33.98 -25.02
N GLN A 165 11.67 -33.80 -24.73
CA GLN A 165 10.64 -34.83 -24.85
C GLN A 165 10.05 -34.93 -26.25
N ALA A 166 10.41 -34.04 -27.20
CA ALA A 166 10.10 -34.27 -28.59
C ALA A 166 10.87 -35.52 -29.02
N PRO A 167 10.20 -36.66 -29.23
CA PRO A 167 10.90 -37.86 -29.66
C PRO A 167 11.58 -37.54 -30.99
N ASP A 168 12.72 -38.16 -31.22
CA ASP A 168 13.36 -38.17 -32.53
C ASP A 168 12.40 -38.82 -33.55
N VAL A 169 11.47 -38.04 -34.09
CA VAL A 169 10.52 -38.48 -35.13
C VAL A 169 11.28 -38.89 -36.40
N ALA A 170 12.58 -38.61 -36.49
CA ALA A 170 13.42 -39.09 -37.58
C ALA A 170 13.93 -40.53 -37.39
N ALA A 171 13.96 -41.08 -36.16
CA ALA A 171 14.39 -42.45 -35.91
C ALA A 171 13.31 -43.49 -36.23
N ASP A 172 12.03 -43.17 -36.02
CA ASP A 172 10.92 -44.12 -36.22
C ASP A 172 10.57 -44.30 -37.71
N VAL A 173 10.73 -43.26 -38.53
CA VAL A 173 10.49 -43.32 -39.99
C VAL A 173 11.60 -44.08 -40.74
N ALA A 174 12.80 -44.20 -40.14
CA ALA A 174 13.91 -44.96 -40.71
C ALA A 174 13.79 -46.48 -40.44
N ALA A 175 13.18 -46.87 -39.31
CA ALA A 175 12.95 -48.27 -38.98
C ALA A 175 11.85 -48.90 -39.86
N GLU A 176 10.79 -48.14 -40.19
CA GLU A 176 9.67 -48.64 -41.01
C GLU A 176 10.00 -48.76 -42.52
N LYS A 177 11.03 -48.04 -43.01
CA LYS A 177 11.48 -48.11 -44.42
C LYS A 177 12.58 -49.15 -44.68
N GLY A 178 13.07 -49.83 -43.64
CA GLY A 178 14.14 -50.82 -43.74
C GLY A 178 13.66 -52.28 -43.86
N GLU A 179 12.35 -52.53 -43.78
CA GLU A 179 11.78 -53.89 -43.73
C GLU A 179 10.81 -54.21 -44.90
N ALA A 180 10.84 -53.45 -46.00
CA ALA A 180 10.08 -53.70 -47.22
C ALA A 180 10.96 -53.88 -48.47
#